data_AF-A0A519M4G9-F1
#
_entry.id   AF-A0A519M4G9-F1
#
_cell.length_a   1.000
_cell.length_b   1.000
_cell.length_c   1.000
_cell.angle_alpha   90.00
_cell.angle_beta   90.00
_cell.angle_gamma   90.00
#
_symmetry.space_group_name_H-M   'P 1'
#
loop_
_entity.id
_entity.type
_entity.pdbx_description
1 polymer ?
#
loop_
_entity_poly.entity_id
_entity_poly.type
_entity_poly.pdbx_seq_one_letter_code
_entity_poly.pdbx_strand_id
1 'polypeptide(L)'
;MRSSRERALWSILAALLLAAAAAAWWTADQWLPHAGPWTEQAWKKITRPGPDTLPPGKQQPAAQARSANGGASEPVAPQPRKCVKDGRTTYTDQPCPKGTQELPVDGAVTSLPRAQ
;
A
#
# COMPACT_ATOMS: atom_id res chain seq x y z
N MET A 1 32.33 -40.60 4.49
CA MET A 1 31.16 -40.85 3.61
C MET A 1 29.91 -40.96 4.50
N ARG A 2 28.87 -40.15 4.31
CA ARG A 2 27.62 -40.27 5.10
C ARG A 2 27.06 -41.69 4.99
N SER A 3 26.69 -42.28 6.12
CA SER A 3 26.16 -43.65 6.18
C SER A 3 24.81 -43.76 5.47
N SER A 4 24.42 -44.96 5.02
CA SER A 4 23.12 -45.16 4.35
C SER A 4 21.92 -44.77 5.22
N ARG A 5 22.00 -44.93 6.55
CA ARG A 5 20.96 -44.47 7.49
C ARG A 5 20.87 -42.95 7.54
N GLU A 6 22.00 -42.26 7.47
CA GLU A 6 22.04 -40.81 7.46
C GLU A 6 21.44 -40.24 6.16
N ARG A 7 21.73 -40.85 5.00
CA ARG A 7 21.08 -40.47 3.74
C ARG A 7 19.57 -40.73 3.74
N ALA A 8 19.12 -41.83 4.34
CA ALA A 8 17.69 -42.11 4.48
C ALA A 8 17.00 -41.05 5.36
N LEU A 9 17.59 -40.69 6.50
CA LEU A 9 17.09 -39.61 7.35
C LEU A 9 17.04 -38.27 6.60
N TRP A 10 18.09 -37.91 5.88
CA TRP A 10 18.11 -36.69 5.06
C TRP A 10 17.06 -36.71 3.94
N SER A 11 16.83 -37.87 3.32
CA SER A 11 15.82 -38.01 2.27
C SER A 11 14.40 -37.87 2.84
N ILE A 12 14.15 -38.45 4.01
CA ILE A 12 12.87 -38.29 4.73
C ILE A 12 12.66 -36.83 5.13
N LEU A 13 13.69 -36.17 5.66
CA LEU A 13 13.62 -34.77 6.03
C LEU A 13 13.35 -33.87 4.81
N ALA A 14 14.03 -34.12 3.69
CA ALA A 14 13.81 -33.41 2.44
C ALA A 14 12.39 -33.64 1.91
N ALA A 15 11.89 -34.87 1.96
CA ALA A 15 10.52 -35.20 1.57
C ALA A 15 9.48 -34.50 2.45
N LEU A 16 9.70 -34.45 3.77
CA LEU A 16 8.85 -33.70 4.71
C LEU A 16 8.86 -32.20 4.43
N LEU A 17 10.03 -31.62 4.15
CA LEU A 17 10.16 -30.21 3.78
C LEU A 17 9.43 -29.89 2.48
N LEU A 18 9.56 -30.75 1.46
CA LEU A 18 8.85 -30.60 0.19
C LEU A 18 7.34 -30.71 0.36
N ALA A 19 6.87 -31.68 1.16
CA ALA A 19 5.45 -31.83 1.45
C ALA A 19 4.89 -30.60 2.20
N ALA A 20 5.63 -30.07 3.18
CA ALA A 20 5.24 -28.86 3.90
C ALA A 20 5.22 -27.63 2.98
N ALA A 21 6.20 -27.48 2.09
CA ALA A 21 6.24 -26.40 1.12
C ALA A 21 5.06 -26.47 0.14
N ALA A 22 4.70 -27.67 -0.33
CA ALA A 22 3.54 -27.88 -1.19
C ALA A 22 2.22 -27.52 -0.48
N ALA A 23 2.07 -27.91 0.79
CA ALA A 23 0.90 -27.55 1.59
C ALA A 23 0.82 -26.03 1.83
N ALA A 24 1.95 -25.39 2.14
CA ALA A 24 2.02 -23.94 2.31
C ALA A 24 1.64 -23.20 1.01
N TRP A 25 2.13 -23.68 -0.14
CA TRP A 25 1.79 -23.15 -1.45
C TRP A 25 0.30 -23.30 -1.77
N TRP A 26 -0.30 -24.44 -1.42
CA TRP A 26 -1.76 -24.64 -1.59
C TRP A 26 -2.58 -23.62 -0.79
N THR A 27 -2.11 -23.24 0.40
CA THR A 27 -2.75 -22.21 1.21
C THR A 27 -2.35 -20.78 0.84
N ALA A 28 -1.51 -20.57 -0.18
CA ALA A 28 -1.00 -19.24 -0.51
C ALA A 28 -2.10 -18.23 -0.82
N ASP A 29 -3.20 -18.67 -1.45
CA ASP A 29 -4.35 -17.82 -1.78
C ASP A 29 -5.01 -17.17 -0.55
N GLN A 30 -4.96 -17.83 0.61
CA GLN A 30 -5.52 -17.27 1.85
C GLN A 30 -4.65 -16.18 2.46
N TRP A 31 -3.33 -16.22 2.25
CA TRP A 31 -2.39 -15.28 2.85
C TRP A 31 -1.97 -14.18 1.88
N LEU A 32 -2.14 -14.39 0.57
CA LEU A 32 -1.88 -13.40 -0.48
C LEU A 32 -2.56 -12.03 -0.25
N PRO A 33 -3.81 -11.93 0.24
CA PRO A 33 -4.43 -10.63 0.51
C PRO A 33 -3.75 -9.86 1.64
N HIS A 34 -3.15 -10.56 2.60
CA HIS A 34 -2.48 -9.95 3.76
C HIS A 34 -0.99 -9.72 3.48
N ALA A 35 -0.40 -10.56 2.64
CA ALA A 35 1.00 -10.52 2.25
C ALA A 35 1.28 -9.58 1.06
N GLY A 36 0.32 -9.41 0.17
CA GLY A 36 0.41 -8.56 -1.04
C GLY A 36 1.10 -7.22 -0.81
N PRO A 37 0.59 -6.35 0.08
CA PRO A 37 1.15 -5.00 0.24
C PRO A 37 2.60 -5.00 0.76
N TRP A 38 2.97 -5.92 1.66
CA TRP A 38 4.36 -6.04 2.12
C TRP A 38 5.27 -6.60 1.01
N THR A 39 4.82 -7.61 0.27
CA THR A 39 5.60 -8.19 -0.83
C THR A 39 5.83 -7.18 -1.94
N GLU A 40 4.83 -6.41 -2.36
CA GLU A 40 5.00 -5.36 -3.38
C GLU A 40 5.99 -4.28 -2.94
N GLN A 41 5.96 -3.88 -1.67
CA GLN A 41 6.93 -2.93 -1.13
C GLN A 41 8.35 -3.52 -1.08
N ALA A 42 8.49 -4.78 -0.69
CA ALA A 42 9.78 -5.48 -0.68
C ALA A 42 10.32 -5.66 -2.10
N TRP A 43 9.48 -6.09 -3.04
CA TRP A 43 9.81 -6.21 -4.46
C TRP A 43 10.24 -4.86 -5.03
N LYS A 44 9.48 -3.79 -4.81
CA LYS A 44 9.85 -2.43 -5.24
C LYS A 44 11.19 -1.97 -4.68
N LYS A 45 11.57 -2.38 -3.46
CA LYS A 45 12.89 -2.08 -2.88
C LYS A 45 14.00 -2.88 -3.56
N ILE A 46 13.77 -4.16 -3.83
CA ILE A 46 14.75 -5.08 -4.44
C ILE A 46 14.97 -4.73 -5.92
N THR A 47 13.90 -4.38 -6.65
CA THR A 47 13.95 -4.06 -8.07
C THR A 47 14.19 -2.57 -8.33
N ARG A 48 14.40 -1.75 -7.29
CA ARG A 48 14.72 -0.34 -7.49
C ARG A 48 16.11 -0.26 -8.14
N PRO A 49 16.24 0.38 -9.31
CA PRO A 49 17.54 0.70 -9.87
C PRO A 49 18.35 1.48 -8.82
N GLY A 50 19.53 0.98 -8.48
CA GLY A 50 20.42 1.61 -7.49
C GLY A 50 20.84 3.01 -7.95
N PRO A 51 21.40 3.83 -7.03
CA PRO A 51 21.96 5.15 -7.35
C PRO A 51 22.99 5.12 -8.50
N ASP A 52 23.57 3.95 -8.79
CA ASP A 52 24.51 3.70 -9.89
C ASP A 52 23.87 3.70 -11.28
N THR A 53 22.53 3.65 -11.37
CA THR A 53 21.78 3.80 -12.62
C THR A 53 21.39 5.25 -12.91
N LEU A 54 21.68 6.19 -12.01
CA LEU A 54 21.47 7.60 -12.28
C LEU A 54 22.56 8.13 -13.24
N PRO A 55 22.17 8.98 -14.20
CA PRO A 55 23.15 9.63 -15.08
C PRO A 55 24.17 10.43 -14.23
N PRO A 56 25.46 10.41 -14.63
CA PRO A 56 26.53 11.10 -13.91
C PRO A 56 26.22 12.60 -13.90
N GLY A 57 25.80 13.11 -12.74
CA GLY A 57 25.31 14.48 -12.57
C GLY A 57 24.11 14.60 -11.62
N LYS A 58 23.43 13.50 -11.29
CA LYS A 58 22.34 13.48 -10.27
C LYS A 58 22.64 12.65 -9.03
N GLN A 59 23.90 12.26 -8.83
CA GLN A 59 24.35 11.62 -7.60
C GLN A 59 24.51 12.69 -6.51
N GLN A 60 23.39 13.12 -5.92
CA GLN A 60 23.43 13.92 -4.70
C GLN A 60 23.92 13.02 -3.55
N PRO A 61 24.84 13.51 -2.70
CA PRO A 61 25.36 12.75 -1.58
C PRO A 61 24.21 12.41 -0.63
N ALA A 62 24.27 11.20 -0.06
CA ALA A 62 23.37 10.68 0.96
C ALA A 62 23.44 11.53 2.25
N ALA A 63 22.90 12.74 2.19
CA ALA A 63 22.69 13.60 3.33
C ALA A 63 21.27 13.37 3.84
N GLN A 64 21.21 12.56 4.90
CA GLN A 64 20.20 12.63 5.95
C GLN A 64 18.81 12.11 5.55
N ALA A 65 18.46 11.00 6.20
CA ALA A 65 17.10 10.55 6.41
C ALA A 65 16.20 11.72 6.88
N ARG A 66 15.52 12.35 5.95
CA ARG A 66 14.19 12.90 6.17
C ARG A 66 13.24 11.99 5.42
N SER A 67 12.31 11.42 6.16
CA SER A 67 11.12 10.76 5.64
C SER A 67 10.60 11.59 4.47
N ALA A 68 10.80 11.10 3.24
CA ALA A 68 10.33 11.76 2.04
C ALA A 68 8.82 11.52 1.93
N ASN A 69 8.06 12.25 2.75
CA ASN A 69 6.70 12.64 2.39
C ASN A 69 6.84 13.61 1.22
N GLY A 70 6.78 13.11 -0.01
CA GLY A 70 6.97 13.93 -1.19
C GLY A 70 7.29 13.11 -2.42
N GLY A 71 6.28 12.41 -2.94
CA GLY A 71 6.41 11.61 -4.16
C GLY A 71 5.09 11.27 -4.85
N ALA A 72 4.01 11.93 -4.48
CA ALA A 72 2.79 12.11 -5.26
C ALA A 72 2.14 13.35 -4.65
N SER A 73 1.60 14.25 -5.46
CA SER A 73 0.62 15.19 -4.94
C SER A 73 -0.50 14.33 -4.37
N GLU A 74 -0.55 14.14 -3.05
CA GLU A 74 -1.76 13.64 -2.42
C GLU A 74 -2.86 14.58 -2.90
N PRO A 75 -3.94 14.06 -3.51
CA PRO A 75 -5.09 14.90 -3.78
C PRO A 75 -5.46 15.51 -2.42
N VAL A 76 -5.47 16.83 -2.34
CA VAL A 76 -6.07 17.51 -1.18
C VAL A 76 -7.46 16.91 -1.08
N ALA A 77 -7.67 16.05 -0.07
CA ALA A 77 -8.95 15.43 0.15
C ALA A 77 -9.94 16.59 0.31
N PRO A 78 -10.90 16.75 -0.61
CA PRO A 78 -11.75 17.93 -0.58
C PRO A 78 -12.53 17.88 0.73
N GLN A 79 -12.28 18.86 1.59
CA GLN A 79 -12.94 18.94 2.88
C GLN A 79 -14.45 19.05 2.63
N PRO A 80 -15.28 18.19 3.25
CA PRO A 80 -16.70 18.24 3.05
C PRO A 80 -17.24 19.59 3.54
N ARG A 81 -17.99 20.27 2.68
CA ARG A 81 -18.63 21.56 2.92
C ARG A 81 -20.13 21.38 3.03
N LYS A 82 -20.75 22.17 3.90
CA LYS A 82 -22.20 22.24 4.02
C LYS A 82 -22.69 23.55 3.38
N CYS A 83 -23.41 23.45 2.26
CA CYS A 83 -24.04 24.61 1.63
C CYS A 83 -25.51 24.68 2.04
N VAL A 84 -25.93 25.81 2.63
CA VAL A 84 -27.32 26.07 3.00
C VAL A 84 -27.91 27.14 2.07
N LYS A 85 -29.04 26.81 1.44
CA LYS A 85 -29.79 27.71 0.56
C LYS A 85 -31.29 27.48 0.72
N ASP A 86 -32.06 28.53 1.02
CA ASP A 86 -33.53 28.47 1.11
C ASP A 86 -34.04 27.33 2.03
N GLY A 87 -33.35 27.09 3.16
CA GLY A 87 -33.67 25.99 4.09
C GLY A 87 -33.22 24.60 3.63
N ARG A 88 -32.70 24.45 2.40
CA ARG A 88 -32.12 23.22 1.87
C ARG A 88 -30.64 23.14 2.21
N THR A 89 -30.24 22.03 2.83
CA THR A 89 -28.84 21.69 3.12
C THR A 89 -28.31 20.74 2.05
N THR A 90 -27.15 21.05 1.46
CA THR A 90 -26.42 20.16 0.54
C THR A 90 -25.00 19.97 1.06
N TYR A 91 -24.58 18.72 1.18
CA TYR A 91 -23.20 18.35 1.52
C TYR A 91 -22.42 18.10 0.23
N THR A 92 -21.31 18.78 0.05
CA THR A 92 -20.54 18.77 -1.19
C THR A 92 -19.06 18.91 -0.90
N ASP A 93 -18.25 18.34 -1.77
CA ASP A 93 -16.80 18.48 -1.82
C ASP A 93 -16.37 19.65 -2.73
N GLN A 94 -17.27 20.15 -3.57
CA GLN A 94 -17.10 21.33 -4.42
C GLN A 94 -17.46 22.64 -3.72
N PRO A 95 -16.90 23.80 -4.14
CA PRO A 95 -17.24 25.11 -3.59
C PRO A 95 -18.75 25.39 -3.64
N CYS A 96 -19.28 26.01 -2.58
CA CYS A 96 -20.68 26.35 -2.54
C CYS A 96 -21.07 27.35 -3.65
N PRO A 97 -22.23 27.17 -4.32
CA PRO A 97 -22.68 28.10 -5.35
C PRO A 97 -22.94 29.49 -4.76
N LYS A 98 -22.79 30.54 -5.58
CA LYS A 98 -22.95 31.93 -5.13
C LYS A 98 -24.34 32.17 -4.52
N GLY A 99 -24.38 32.91 -3.42
CA GLY A 99 -25.63 33.20 -2.69
C GLY A 99 -26.07 32.09 -1.73
N THR A 100 -25.16 31.18 -1.36
CA THR A 100 -25.41 30.15 -0.33
C THR A 100 -24.49 30.37 0.87
N GLN A 101 -24.96 29.97 2.05
CA GLN A 101 -24.16 30.03 3.26
C GLN A 101 -23.34 28.74 3.39
N GLU A 102 -22.01 28.87 3.39
CA GLU A 102 -21.09 27.76 3.63
C GLU A 102 -20.85 27.61 5.13
N LEU A 103 -21.06 26.41 5.66
CA LEU A 103 -20.70 26.03 7.02
C LEU A 103 -19.68 24.90 6.99
N PRO A 104 -18.72 24.89 7.95
CA PRO A 104 -17.87 23.73 8.15
C PRO A 104 -18.73 22.53 8.56
N VAL A 105 -18.30 21.34 8.13
CA VAL A 105 -18.93 20.09 8.58
C VAL A 105 -18.17 19.61 9.81
N ASP A 106 -18.80 19.71 10.99
CA ASP A 106 -18.23 19.20 12.23
C ASP A 106 -18.33 17.67 12.28
N GLY A 107 -17.18 17.00 12.42
CA GLY A 107 -17.08 15.55 12.67
C GLY A 107 -16.47 14.72 11.54
N ALA A 108 -16.28 13.42 11.80
CA ALA A 108 -15.79 12.47 10.82
C ALA A 108 -16.91 12.07 9.85
N VAL A 109 -16.88 12.58 8.63
CA VAL A 109 -17.86 12.26 7.58
C VAL A 109 -17.28 11.18 6.67
N THR A 110 -18.00 10.08 6.48
CA THR A 110 -17.66 9.05 5.51
C THR A 110 -18.40 9.33 4.20
N SER A 111 -17.67 9.55 3.11
CA SER A 111 -18.26 9.63 1.77
C SER A 111 -18.50 8.21 1.22
N LEU A 112 -19.73 7.91 0.83
CA LEU A 112 -20.07 6.67 0.12
C LEU A 112 -20.04 6.92 -1.39
N PRO A 113 -19.41 6.06 -2.20
CA PRO A 113 -19.44 6.20 -3.65
C PRO A 113 -20.87 6.08 -4.18
N ARG A 114 -21.23 6.87 -5.20
CA ARG A 114 -22.52 6.69 -5.89
C ARG A 114 -22.49 5.35 -6.62
N ALA A 115 -23.54 4.55 -6.40
CA ALA A 115 -23.84 3.44 -7.31
C ALA A 115 -24.03 4.03 -8.72
N GLN A 116 -23.29 3.50 -9.69
CA GLN A 116 -23.43 3.85 -11.10
C GLN A 116 -24.76 3.35 -11.66
#